data_AF-A0A4P9ZRT3-F1
#
_entry.id   AF-A0A4P9ZRT3-F1
#
_cell.length_a   1.000
_cell.length_b   1.000
_cell.length_c   1.000
_cell.angle_alpha   90.00
_cell.angle_beta   90.00
_cell.angle_gamma   90.00
#
_symmetry.space_group_name_H-M   'P 1'
#
loop_
_entity.id
_entity.type
_entity.pdbx_description
1 polymer ?
#
loop_
_entity_poly.entity_id
_entity_poly.type
_entity_poly.pdbx_seq_one_letter_code
_entity_poly.pdbx_strand_id
1 'polypeptide(L)'
;LAIIGDVHGHINELNRLIDQIQRQITGDIHYIFVGDLVAKGPESQAVIQRAMQLGASCVRGNHDQRVLSSRYLLDDDASADTRKAAMPDGLDIKREHEKLAKSLAPEALHYLAQCPLVIKLPPVYRGLVVHAGVNPVHALEHQSPIDLMTMRNIKKNGKAVEGTDKGKAWYKVWDQAVNDQTISADFRGFEKVYYGHAAGRGLKERTHSLGLDSGCVNGDQLTAVIL
;
A
#
# COMPACT_ATOMS: atom_id res chain seq x y z
N LEU A 1 10.62 -2.60 -14.82
CA LEU A 1 10.21 -2.53 -13.39
C LEU A 1 8.81 -3.12 -13.28
N ALA A 2 8.46 -3.85 -12.20
CA ALA A 2 7.11 -4.41 -12.01
C ALA A 2 6.50 -3.93 -10.69
N ILE A 3 5.31 -3.35 -10.71
CA ILE A 3 4.61 -2.87 -9.50
C ILE A 3 3.36 -3.72 -9.28
N ILE A 4 3.23 -4.33 -8.10
CA ILE A 4 2.24 -5.36 -7.76
C ILE A 4 1.23 -4.82 -6.75
N GLY A 5 -0.06 -5.10 -6.99
CA GLY A 5 -1.19 -4.79 -6.11
C GLY A 5 -1.21 -5.52 -4.76
N ASP A 6 -2.30 -5.34 -4.02
CA ASP A 6 -2.54 -5.89 -2.67
C ASP A 6 -2.61 -7.42 -2.70
N VAL A 7 -1.68 -8.08 -2.00
CA VAL A 7 -1.52 -9.55 -2.04
C VAL A 7 -2.31 -10.23 -0.94
N HIS A 8 -2.37 -9.64 0.26
CA HIS A 8 -3.14 -10.14 1.38
C HIS A 8 -2.93 -11.63 1.68
N GLY A 9 -1.70 -12.11 1.79
CA GLY A 9 -1.42 -13.50 2.13
C GLY A 9 -1.83 -14.56 1.09
N HIS A 10 -2.08 -14.16 -0.17
CA HIS A 10 -2.43 -15.05 -1.28
C HIS A 10 -1.19 -15.47 -2.07
N ILE A 11 -0.40 -16.41 -1.52
CA ILE A 11 0.89 -16.82 -2.09
C ILE A 11 0.76 -17.50 -3.47
N ASN A 12 -0.32 -18.24 -3.71
CA ASN A 12 -0.51 -18.93 -4.98
C ASN A 12 -0.72 -17.94 -6.13
N GLU A 13 -1.52 -16.91 -5.88
CA GLU A 13 -1.80 -15.80 -6.79
C GLU A 13 -0.52 -15.00 -7.05
N LEU A 14 0.25 -14.72 -6.01
CA LEU A 14 1.57 -14.08 -6.15
C LEU A 14 2.51 -14.90 -7.03
N ASN A 15 2.69 -16.18 -6.76
CA ASN A 15 3.59 -17.03 -7.54
C ASN A 15 3.15 -17.12 -9.01
N ARG A 16 1.85 -17.31 -9.27
CA ARG A 16 1.31 -17.33 -10.65
C ARG A 16 1.59 -16.03 -11.39
N LEU A 17 1.41 -14.89 -10.73
CA LEU A 17 1.68 -13.57 -11.33
C LEU A 17 3.17 -13.38 -11.62
N ILE A 18 4.05 -13.72 -10.68
CA ILE A 18 5.50 -13.65 -10.87
C ILE A 18 5.92 -14.54 -12.05
N ASP A 19 5.45 -15.78 -12.10
CA ASP A 19 5.77 -16.71 -13.18
C ASP A 19 5.29 -16.17 -14.54
N GLN A 20 4.11 -15.54 -14.57
CA GLN A 20 3.59 -14.90 -15.79
C GLN A 20 4.49 -13.74 -16.25
N ILE A 21 4.91 -12.88 -15.33
CA ILE A 21 5.81 -11.76 -15.64
C ILE A 21 7.15 -12.28 -16.17
N GLN A 22 7.74 -13.28 -15.51
CA GLN A 22 9.04 -13.85 -15.89
C GLN A 22 9.02 -14.59 -17.23
N ARG A 23 7.85 -15.11 -17.64
CA ARG A 23 7.67 -15.67 -18.99
C ARG A 23 7.60 -14.60 -20.08
N GLN A 24 7.18 -13.38 -19.75
CA GLN A 24 6.94 -12.31 -20.73
C GLN A 24 8.10 -11.33 -20.86
N ILE A 25 8.87 -11.13 -19.80
CA ILE A 25 9.92 -10.12 -19.73
C ILE A 25 11.28 -10.81 -19.63
N THR A 26 12.18 -10.47 -20.55
CA THR A 26 13.58 -10.91 -20.53
C THR A 26 14.45 -9.89 -19.77
N GLY A 27 15.32 -10.36 -18.88
CA GLY A 27 16.26 -9.52 -18.12
C GLY A 27 15.86 -9.32 -16.67
N ASP A 28 16.58 -8.45 -15.97
CA ASP A 28 16.37 -8.21 -14.53
C ASP A 28 15.11 -7.39 -14.28
N ILE A 29 14.27 -7.88 -13.36
CA ILE A 29 13.02 -7.23 -12.97
C ILE A 29 13.10 -6.88 -11.50
N HIS A 30 13.10 -5.58 -11.20
CA HIS A 30 12.83 -5.12 -9.84
C HIS A 30 11.33 -5.16 -9.58
N TYR A 31 10.92 -5.73 -8.45
CA TYR A 31 9.52 -5.80 -8.04
C TYR A 31 9.24 -4.80 -6.91
N ILE A 32 8.09 -4.11 -6.98
CA ILE A 32 7.63 -3.20 -5.93
C ILE A 32 6.18 -3.55 -5.55
N PHE A 33 5.92 -3.86 -4.29
CA PHE A 33 4.56 -4.06 -3.78
C PHE A 33 3.93 -2.74 -3.31
N VAL A 34 2.64 -2.54 -3.58
CA VAL A 34 1.88 -1.38 -3.11
C VAL A 34 1.40 -1.49 -1.65
N GLY A 35 1.94 -2.43 -0.88
CA GLY A 35 1.54 -2.71 0.50
C GLY A 35 0.44 -3.75 0.61
N ASP A 36 -0.03 -3.97 1.84
CA ASP A 36 -1.02 -4.99 2.20
C ASP A 36 -0.58 -6.39 1.72
N LEU A 37 0.65 -6.76 2.09
CA LEU A 37 1.20 -8.08 1.83
C LEU A 37 0.55 -9.13 2.75
N VAL A 38 0.10 -8.72 3.94
CA VAL A 38 -0.43 -9.60 4.98
C VAL A 38 -1.92 -9.42 5.23
N ALA A 39 -2.46 -10.25 6.13
CA ALA A 39 -3.86 -10.30 6.54
C ALA A 39 -4.82 -10.79 5.45
N LYS A 40 -6.06 -11.11 5.86
CA LYS A 40 -7.15 -11.67 5.03
C LYS A 40 -6.91 -13.06 4.45
N GLY A 41 -5.81 -13.29 3.74
CA GLY A 41 -5.44 -14.59 3.20
C GLY A 41 -4.66 -15.45 4.18
N PRO A 42 -4.53 -16.75 3.88
CA PRO A 42 -4.01 -17.73 4.82
C PRO A 42 -2.48 -17.70 4.99
N GLU A 43 -1.74 -17.24 3.97
CA GLU A 43 -0.30 -17.54 3.83
C GLU A 43 0.58 -16.27 3.91
N SER A 44 0.29 -15.37 4.85
CA SER A 44 1.01 -14.08 5.01
C SER A 44 2.53 -14.26 5.18
N GLN A 45 2.97 -15.28 5.93
CA GLN A 45 4.40 -15.57 6.11
C GLN A 45 5.08 -15.95 4.79
N ALA A 46 4.43 -16.77 3.97
CA ALA A 46 4.97 -17.22 2.69
C ALA A 46 5.04 -16.06 1.67
N VAL A 47 4.06 -15.15 1.68
CA VAL A 47 4.08 -13.92 0.86
C VAL A 47 5.29 -13.05 1.19
N ILE A 48 5.56 -12.79 2.48
CA ILE A 48 6.73 -11.99 2.86
C ILE A 48 8.03 -12.70 2.49
N GLN A 49 8.14 -14.01 2.77
CA GLN A 49 9.31 -14.79 2.39
C GLN A 49 9.56 -14.72 0.87
N ARG A 50 8.49 -14.79 0.06
CA ARG A 50 8.60 -14.66 -1.39
C ARG A 50 9.05 -13.26 -1.81
N ALA A 51 8.51 -12.21 -1.19
CA ALA A 51 8.94 -10.84 -1.45
C ALA A 51 10.42 -10.62 -1.12
N MET A 52 10.89 -11.16 0.02
CA MET A 52 12.30 -11.13 0.41
C MET A 52 13.20 -11.90 -0.57
N GLN A 53 12.80 -13.09 -1.01
CA GLN A 53 13.53 -13.89 -2.01
C GLN A 53 13.68 -13.18 -3.35
N LEU A 54 12.67 -12.39 -3.75
CA LEU A 54 12.71 -11.58 -4.96
C LEU A 54 13.56 -10.31 -4.82
N GLY A 55 14.06 -10.00 -3.62
CA GLY A 55 14.71 -8.71 -3.34
C GLY A 55 13.77 -7.52 -3.57
N ALA A 56 12.46 -7.76 -3.44
CA ALA A 56 11.45 -6.77 -3.78
C ALA A 56 11.45 -5.60 -2.80
N SER A 57 11.06 -4.42 -3.30
CA SER A 57 10.68 -3.31 -2.42
C SER A 57 9.17 -3.34 -2.14
N CYS A 58 8.74 -2.59 -1.13
CA CYS A 58 7.33 -2.45 -0.76
C CYS A 58 7.10 -1.05 -0.22
N VAL A 59 5.91 -0.51 -0.43
CA VAL A 59 5.38 0.51 0.49
C VAL A 59 4.55 -0.17 1.57
N ARG A 60 4.43 0.46 2.74
CA ARG A 60 3.64 -0.08 3.85
C ARG A 60 2.16 0.13 3.63
N GLY A 61 1.38 -0.94 3.73
CA GLY A 61 -0.08 -0.89 3.74
C GLY A 61 -0.68 -0.74 5.14
N ASN A 62 -1.99 -0.47 5.20
CA ASN A 62 -2.66 -0.31 6.49
C ASN A 62 -2.80 -1.65 7.24
N HIS A 63 -2.94 -2.78 6.54
CA HIS A 63 -2.95 -4.10 7.17
C HIS A 63 -1.56 -4.50 7.68
N ASP A 64 -0.50 -4.15 6.94
CA ASP A 64 0.88 -4.33 7.39
C ASP A 64 1.14 -3.53 8.67
N GLN A 65 0.73 -2.24 8.69
CA GLN A 65 0.89 -1.39 9.87
C GLN A 65 0.12 -1.91 11.08
N ARG A 66 -1.11 -2.43 10.91
CA ARG A 66 -1.88 -3.02 12.02
C ARG A 66 -1.16 -4.22 12.64
N VAL A 67 -0.47 -5.04 11.84
CA VAL A 67 0.34 -6.17 12.35
C VAL A 67 1.56 -5.67 13.12
N LEU A 68 2.26 -4.66 12.60
CA LEU A 68 3.41 -4.05 13.29
C LEU A 68 3.01 -3.40 14.61
N SER A 69 1.92 -2.62 14.61
CA SER A 69 1.38 -2.01 15.83
C SER A 69 0.93 -3.07 16.83
N SER A 70 0.31 -4.16 16.36
CA SER A 70 -0.05 -5.29 17.22
C SER A 70 1.18 -5.94 17.86
N ARG A 71 2.28 -6.10 17.12
CA ARG A 71 3.54 -6.65 17.65
C ARG A 71 4.12 -5.74 18.73
N TYR A 72 4.26 -4.44 18.43
CA TYR A 72 4.78 -3.46 19.39
C TYR A 72 4.01 -3.49 20.73
N LEU A 73 2.68 -3.53 20.64
CA LEU A 73 1.80 -3.56 21.80
C LEU A 73 1.78 -4.91 22.57
N LEU A 74 2.23 -6.00 21.94
CA LEU A 74 2.43 -7.28 22.61
C LEU A 74 3.75 -7.28 23.39
N ASP A 75 4.78 -6.65 22.84
CA ASP A 75 6.10 -6.57 23.47
C ASP A 75 6.11 -5.61 24.68
N ASP A 76 5.19 -4.63 24.71
CA ASP A 76 5.02 -3.67 25.82
C ASP A 76 4.07 -4.16 26.94
N ASP A 77 3.67 -5.45 26.93
CA ASP A 77 2.74 -6.07 27.88
C ASP A 77 1.40 -5.30 28.07
N ALA A 78 1.02 -4.45 27.11
CA ALA A 78 -0.16 -3.62 27.21
C ALA A 78 -1.45 -4.45 27.32
N SER A 79 -2.39 -4.04 28.17
CA SER A 79 -3.70 -4.71 28.26
C SER A 79 -4.47 -4.61 26.94
N ALA A 80 -5.36 -5.55 26.63
CA ALA A 80 -6.14 -5.51 25.39
C ALA A 80 -6.96 -4.22 25.22
N ASP A 81 -7.46 -3.64 26.32
CA ASP A 81 -8.19 -2.38 26.31
C ASP A 81 -7.28 -1.19 26.04
N THR A 82 -6.08 -1.17 26.64
CA THR A 82 -5.02 -0.19 26.34
C THR A 82 -4.60 -0.24 24.88
N ARG A 83 -4.45 -1.45 24.33
CA ARG A 83 -4.10 -1.67 22.91
C ARG A 83 -5.11 -1.05 21.97
N LYS A 84 -6.40 -1.23 22.26
CA LYS A 84 -7.50 -0.71 21.44
C LYS A 84 -7.62 0.81 21.52
N ALA A 85 -7.43 1.39 22.71
CA ALA A 85 -7.51 2.83 22.91
C ALA A 85 -6.31 3.62 22.36
N ALA A 86 -5.15 2.97 22.20
CA ALA A 86 -3.93 3.61 21.69
C ALA A 86 -3.89 3.75 20.16
N MET A 87 -4.77 3.05 19.43
CA MET A 87 -4.73 3.08 17.96
C MET A 87 -5.47 4.29 17.41
N PRO A 88 -4.85 5.02 16.46
CA PRO A 88 -5.52 6.14 15.83
C PRO A 88 -6.61 5.64 14.88
N ASP A 89 -7.62 6.50 14.64
CA ASP A 89 -8.71 6.24 13.70
C ASP A 89 -8.17 5.75 12.35
N GLY A 90 -8.76 4.67 11.82
CA GLY A 90 -8.36 4.05 10.55
C GLY A 90 -7.33 2.92 10.68
N LEU A 91 -6.73 2.71 11.86
CA LEU A 91 -5.79 1.60 12.13
C LEU A 91 -6.32 0.60 13.17
N ASP A 92 -7.64 0.37 13.19
CA ASP A 92 -8.26 -0.58 14.11
C ASP A 92 -7.63 -1.98 14.03
N ILE A 93 -7.03 -2.42 15.15
CA ILE A 93 -6.46 -3.76 15.26
C ILE A 93 -7.59 -4.78 15.44
N LYS A 94 -7.73 -5.63 14.43
CA LYS A 94 -8.58 -6.84 14.46
C LYS A 94 -7.79 -8.07 14.93
N ARG A 95 -8.49 -9.08 15.45
CA ARG A 95 -7.95 -10.38 15.91
C ARG A 95 -7.01 -11.06 14.90
N GLU A 96 -7.26 -10.90 13.60
CA GLU A 96 -6.39 -11.43 12.54
C GLU A 96 -4.97 -10.83 12.61
N HIS A 97 -4.86 -9.52 12.87
CA HIS A 97 -3.56 -8.84 12.95
C HIS A 97 -2.80 -9.27 14.20
N GLU A 98 -3.50 -9.44 15.33
CA GLU A 98 -2.89 -9.93 16.58
C GLU A 98 -2.34 -11.36 16.41
N LYS A 99 -3.09 -12.23 15.72
CA LYS A 99 -2.63 -13.60 15.41
C LYS A 99 -1.38 -13.56 14.53
N LEU A 100 -1.38 -12.72 13.49
CA LEU A 100 -0.23 -12.57 12.62
C LEU A 100 0.98 -12.00 13.36
N ALA A 101 0.79 -10.97 14.20
CA ALA A 101 1.86 -10.39 14.99
C ALA A 101 2.59 -11.42 15.86
N LYS A 102 1.86 -12.40 16.40
CA LYS A 102 2.41 -13.51 17.21
C LYS A 102 3.07 -14.61 16.38
N SER A 103 2.63 -14.83 15.14
CA SER A 103 3.03 -15.99 14.33
C SER A 103 4.04 -15.67 13.23
N LEU A 104 4.11 -14.43 12.77
CA LEU A 104 5.10 -14.01 11.79
C LEU A 104 6.51 -14.10 12.38
N ALA A 105 7.45 -14.58 11.56
CA ALA A 105 8.86 -14.63 11.91
C ALA A 105 9.43 -13.22 12.13
N PRO A 106 10.46 -13.04 13.00
CA PRO A 106 11.08 -11.75 13.24
C PRO A 106 11.56 -11.04 11.96
N GLU A 107 12.12 -11.79 11.01
CA GLU A 107 12.61 -11.27 9.74
C GLU A 107 11.46 -10.74 8.87
N ALA A 108 10.30 -11.39 8.94
CA ALA A 108 9.12 -10.96 8.20
C ALA A 108 8.57 -9.64 8.78
N LEU A 109 8.54 -9.50 10.10
CA LEU A 109 8.18 -8.25 10.77
C LEU A 109 9.19 -7.13 10.47
N HIS A 110 10.49 -7.47 10.46
CA HIS A 110 11.55 -6.53 10.11
C HIS A 110 11.39 -6.02 8.67
N TYR A 111 11.11 -6.92 7.72
CA TYR A 111 10.84 -6.56 6.32
C TYR A 111 9.66 -5.57 6.21
N LEU A 112 8.53 -5.84 6.87
CA LEU A 112 7.38 -4.92 6.89
C LEU A 112 7.72 -3.56 7.52
N ALA A 113 8.53 -3.57 8.59
CA ALA A 113 8.98 -2.35 9.26
C ALA A 113 9.94 -1.51 8.41
N GLN A 114 10.63 -2.11 7.44
CA GLN A 114 11.49 -1.42 6.49
C GLN A 114 10.74 -0.85 5.28
N CYS A 115 9.53 -1.32 4.96
CA CYS A 115 8.72 -0.74 3.88
C CYS A 115 8.46 0.77 4.17
N PRO A 116 8.91 1.71 3.33
CA PRO A 116 8.57 3.13 3.46
C PRO A 116 7.08 3.39 3.19
N LEU A 117 6.59 4.60 3.49
CA LEU A 117 5.22 4.98 3.17
C LEU A 117 5.03 5.36 1.70
N VAL A 118 6.09 5.88 1.07
CA VAL A 118 6.10 6.31 -0.34
C VAL A 118 7.44 5.95 -0.95
N ILE A 119 7.42 5.44 -2.18
CA ILE A 119 8.61 5.27 -3.02
C ILE A 119 8.50 6.23 -4.20
N LYS A 120 9.49 7.11 -4.37
CA LYS A 120 9.66 7.91 -5.59
C LYS A 120 10.48 7.10 -6.57
N LEU A 121 9.92 6.80 -7.74
CA LEU A 121 10.60 6.02 -8.76
C LEU A 121 11.70 6.85 -9.43
N PRO A 122 12.70 6.21 -10.08
CA PRO A 122 13.68 6.93 -10.88
C PRO A 122 13.02 7.91 -11.88
N PRO A 123 13.63 9.08 -12.17
CA PRO A 123 12.99 10.13 -12.97
C PRO A 123 12.46 9.70 -14.33
N VAL A 124 13.05 8.66 -14.94
CA VAL A 124 12.58 8.07 -16.22
C VAL A 124 11.14 7.57 -16.15
N TYR A 125 10.69 7.08 -14.99
CA TYR A 125 9.33 6.58 -14.79
C TYR A 125 8.32 7.66 -14.41
N ARG A 126 8.81 8.86 -14.00
CA ARG A 126 7.97 10.00 -13.55
C ARG A 126 6.84 9.58 -12.61
N GLY A 127 7.12 8.66 -11.69
CA GLY A 127 6.06 7.99 -10.92
C GLY A 127 6.37 7.83 -9.45
N LEU A 128 5.31 7.72 -8.65
CA LEU A 128 5.40 7.43 -7.22
C LEU A 128 4.53 6.24 -6.86
N VAL A 129 4.97 5.46 -5.89
CA VAL A 129 4.23 4.33 -5.30
C VAL A 129 3.83 4.71 -3.89
N VAL A 130 2.55 4.52 -3.55
CA VAL A 130 1.98 4.77 -2.23
C VAL A 130 0.81 3.79 -2.03
N HIS A 131 0.54 3.35 -0.80
CA HIS A 131 -0.49 2.34 -0.60
C HIS A 131 -1.90 2.83 -0.94
N ALA A 132 -2.36 3.94 -0.36
CA ALA A 132 -3.71 4.46 -0.62
C ALA A 132 -3.73 5.69 -1.53
N GLY A 133 -2.94 6.72 -1.20
CA GLY A 133 -2.89 7.96 -1.97
C GLY A 133 -2.09 9.06 -1.29
N VAL A 134 -1.99 10.22 -1.95
CA VAL A 134 -1.35 11.43 -1.41
C VAL A 134 -2.26 12.64 -1.62
N ASN A 135 -2.17 13.62 -0.71
CA ASN A 135 -2.70 14.95 -0.98
C ASN A 135 -1.70 15.70 -1.88
N PRO A 136 -2.08 16.07 -3.12
CA PRO A 136 -1.15 16.66 -4.08
C PRO A 136 -0.63 18.05 -3.68
N VAL A 137 -1.37 18.81 -2.87
CA VAL A 137 -1.06 20.23 -2.60
C VAL A 137 -0.32 20.45 -1.28
N HIS A 138 -0.09 19.39 -0.50
CA HIS A 138 0.68 19.44 0.74
C HIS A 138 1.94 18.59 0.61
N ALA A 139 3.08 19.08 1.10
CA ALA A 139 4.30 18.29 1.12
C ALA A 139 4.14 17.02 1.97
N LEU A 140 4.83 15.94 1.62
CA LEU A 140 4.75 14.64 2.30
C LEU A 140 4.97 14.72 3.81
N GLU A 141 5.91 15.56 4.26
CA GLU A 141 6.21 15.78 5.69
C GLU A 141 5.04 16.38 6.49
N HIS A 142 4.09 17.01 5.80
CA HIS A 142 2.89 17.60 6.38
C HIS A 142 1.65 16.70 6.22
N GLN A 143 1.82 15.46 5.75
CA GLN A 143 0.74 14.49 5.60
C GLN A 143 0.82 13.43 6.72
N SER A 144 -0.34 13.03 7.23
CA SER A 144 -0.40 11.95 8.21
C SER A 144 0.01 10.63 7.55
N PRO A 145 0.90 9.83 8.16
CA PRO A 145 1.17 8.47 7.72
C PRO A 145 -0.09 7.62 7.52
N ILE A 146 -1.10 7.82 8.37
CA ILE A 146 -2.37 7.09 8.30
C ILE A 146 -3.09 7.44 7.01
N ASP A 147 -3.14 8.72 6.64
CA ASP A 147 -3.81 9.17 5.42
C ASP A 147 -3.18 8.51 4.18
N LEU A 148 -1.85 8.40 4.14
CA LEU A 148 -1.12 7.74 3.05
C LEU A 148 -1.50 6.25 2.89
N MET A 149 -1.95 5.61 3.96
CA MET A 149 -2.33 4.20 4.01
C MET A 149 -3.85 3.96 3.98
N THR A 150 -4.69 4.97 4.17
CA THR A 150 -6.15 4.76 4.31
C THR A 150 -7.00 5.67 3.44
N MET A 151 -6.45 6.73 2.84
CA MET A 151 -7.29 7.70 2.15
C MET A 151 -8.03 7.11 0.94
N ARG A 152 -9.29 7.50 0.80
CA ARG A 152 -10.08 7.27 -0.42
C ARG A 152 -10.50 8.58 -1.05
N ASN A 153 -10.84 9.57 -0.22
CA ASN A 153 -11.27 10.90 -0.65
C ASN A 153 -10.53 12.00 0.12
N ILE A 154 -10.63 13.23 -0.39
CA ILE A 154 -10.14 14.47 0.21
C ILE A 154 -11.30 15.47 0.28
N LYS A 155 -11.51 16.08 1.44
CA LYS A 155 -12.51 17.14 1.66
C LYS A 155 -12.06 18.47 1.06
N LYS A 156 -12.98 19.42 0.92
CA LYS A 156 -12.68 20.78 0.40
C LYS A 156 -11.58 21.52 1.19
N ASN A 157 -11.47 21.24 2.49
CA ASN A 157 -10.44 21.81 3.36
C ASN A 157 -9.11 21.04 3.32
N GLY A 158 -8.90 20.13 2.36
CA GLY A 158 -7.67 19.35 2.20
C GLY A 158 -7.55 18.14 3.13
N LYS A 159 -8.49 17.93 4.06
CA LYS A 159 -8.45 16.77 4.98
C LYS A 159 -8.76 15.47 4.22
N ALA A 160 -7.86 14.49 4.30
CA ALA A 160 -8.08 13.14 3.81
C ALA A 160 -9.15 12.41 4.62
N VAL A 161 -9.84 11.47 3.97
CA VAL A 161 -10.78 10.57 4.64
C VAL A 161 -10.74 9.18 4.03
N GLU A 162 -10.89 8.17 4.89
CA GLU A 162 -11.00 6.76 4.51
C GLU A 162 -12.34 6.44 3.83
N GLY A 163 -13.42 7.11 4.24
CA GLY A 163 -14.75 6.93 3.64
C GLY A 163 -14.85 7.45 2.21
N THR A 164 -15.77 6.89 1.44
CA THR A 164 -16.10 7.36 0.08
C THR A 164 -17.32 8.29 0.03
N ASP A 165 -18.03 8.46 1.15
CA ASP A 165 -19.25 9.24 1.31
C ASP A 165 -19.01 10.76 1.34
N LYS A 166 -17.82 11.17 1.78
CA LYS A 166 -17.45 12.59 1.94
C LYS A 166 -16.27 12.96 1.07
N GLY A 167 -16.28 14.19 0.55
CA GLY A 167 -15.18 14.73 -0.25
C GLY A 167 -15.12 14.20 -1.68
N LYS A 168 -14.03 14.53 -2.38
CA LYS A 168 -13.75 14.11 -3.76
C LYS A 168 -12.73 12.98 -3.71
N ALA A 169 -12.86 11.97 -4.57
CA ALA A 169 -11.86 10.92 -4.66
C ALA A 169 -10.46 11.51 -4.87
N TRP A 170 -9.49 11.07 -4.07
CA TRP A 170 -8.17 11.72 -4.00
C TRP A 170 -7.48 11.76 -5.37
N TYR A 171 -7.62 10.71 -6.18
CA TYR A 171 -7.04 10.65 -7.52
C TYR A 171 -7.60 11.74 -8.45
N LYS A 172 -8.85 12.18 -8.27
CA LYS A 172 -9.39 13.31 -9.05
C LYS A 172 -8.86 14.66 -8.57
N VAL A 173 -8.39 14.74 -7.33
CA VAL A 173 -7.72 15.93 -6.79
C VAL A 173 -6.28 15.93 -7.32
N TRP A 174 -5.63 14.76 -7.33
CA TRP A 174 -4.31 14.56 -7.93
C TRP A 174 -4.29 14.94 -9.41
N ASP A 175 -5.12 14.32 -10.23
CA ASP A 175 -5.16 14.58 -11.68
C ASP A 175 -5.37 16.07 -11.97
N GLN A 176 -6.23 16.74 -11.20
CA GLN A 176 -6.47 18.16 -11.31
C GLN A 176 -5.23 18.98 -10.93
N ALA A 177 -4.58 18.66 -9.81
CA ALA A 177 -3.41 19.40 -9.36
C ALA A 177 -2.21 19.26 -10.29
N VAL A 178 -2.03 18.09 -10.92
CA VAL A 178 -0.99 17.89 -11.95
C VAL A 178 -1.28 18.75 -13.17
N ASN A 179 -2.52 18.72 -13.68
CA ASN A 179 -2.92 19.50 -14.85
C ASN A 179 -2.83 21.02 -14.60
N ASP A 180 -3.22 21.46 -13.41
CA ASP A 180 -3.20 22.87 -13.00
C ASP A 180 -1.79 23.33 -12.55
N GLN A 181 -0.80 22.42 -12.55
CA GLN A 181 0.57 22.66 -12.06
C GLN A 181 0.64 23.19 -10.61
N THR A 182 -0.29 22.73 -9.77
CA THR A 182 -0.42 23.12 -8.36
C THR A 182 0.11 22.07 -7.37
N ILE A 183 0.68 20.97 -7.87
CA ILE A 183 1.31 19.97 -7.02
C ILE A 183 2.45 20.57 -6.17
N SER A 184 2.53 20.11 -4.93
CA SER A 184 3.58 20.47 -4.00
C SER A 184 4.97 20.15 -4.58
N ALA A 185 5.98 20.92 -4.18
CA ALA A 185 7.31 20.90 -4.77
C ALA A 185 7.97 19.50 -4.72
N ASP A 186 7.67 18.72 -3.70
CA ASP A 186 8.15 17.35 -3.49
C ASP A 186 7.59 16.34 -4.50
N PHE A 187 6.46 16.65 -5.15
CA PHE A 187 5.84 15.80 -6.18
C PHE A 187 6.14 16.24 -7.61
N ARG A 188 6.81 17.38 -7.81
CA ARG A 188 7.14 17.86 -9.17
C ARG A 188 7.99 16.83 -9.90
N GLY A 189 7.57 16.46 -11.11
CA GLY A 189 8.20 15.43 -11.93
C GLY A 189 7.72 14.00 -11.67
N PHE A 190 6.86 13.79 -10.67
CA PHE A 190 6.15 12.54 -10.41
C PHE A 190 4.69 12.71 -10.82
N GLU A 191 4.37 12.42 -12.08
CA GLU A 191 3.04 12.67 -12.65
C GLU A 191 2.08 11.51 -12.42
N LYS A 192 2.58 10.27 -12.34
CA LYS A 192 1.74 9.07 -12.17
C LYS A 192 1.86 8.45 -10.78
N VAL A 193 0.72 8.20 -10.13
CA VAL A 193 0.66 7.49 -8.84
C VAL A 193 0.22 6.04 -9.02
N TYR A 194 1.03 5.09 -8.54
CA TYR A 194 0.68 3.68 -8.48
C TYR A 194 0.28 3.32 -7.05
N TYR A 195 -0.90 2.71 -6.88
CA TYR A 195 -1.48 2.50 -5.56
C TYR A 195 -2.38 1.26 -5.48
N GLY A 196 -2.70 0.87 -4.25
CA GLY A 196 -3.52 -0.28 -3.87
C GLY A 196 -4.79 0.13 -3.11
N HIS A 197 -5.07 -0.57 -2.00
CA HIS A 197 -6.03 -0.27 -0.93
C HIS A 197 -7.52 -0.27 -1.30
N ALA A 198 -7.85 0.13 -2.51
CA ALA A 198 -9.19 0.52 -2.92
C ALA A 198 -9.88 -0.53 -3.81
N ALA A 199 -9.89 -1.80 -3.40
CA ALA A 199 -10.52 -2.92 -4.12
C ALA A 199 -11.92 -2.61 -4.68
N GLY A 200 -12.77 -1.91 -3.91
CA GLY A 200 -14.10 -1.48 -4.35
C GLY A 200 -14.12 -0.49 -5.54
N ARG A 201 -12.97 0.05 -5.93
CA ARG A 201 -12.76 0.85 -7.15
C ARG A 201 -12.10 0.05 -8.29
N GLY A 202 -11.58 -1.14 -7.98
CA GLY A 202 -10.95 -2.09 -8.88
C GLY A 202 -9.68 -1.59 -9.58
N LEU A 203 -9.17 -2.44 -10.48
CA LEU A 203 -8.12 -2.07 -11.43
C LEU A 203 -8.60 -0.93 -12.30
N LYS A 204 -7.96 0.23 -12.18
CA LYS A 204 -8.36 1.40 -12.96
C LYS A 204 -7.19 2.29 -13.31
N GLU A 205 -6.83 2.25 -14.59
CA GLU A 205 -5.91 3.20 -15.18
C GLU A 205 -6.59 4.54 -15.44
N ARG A 206 -5.91 5.60 -15.06
CA ARG A 206 -6.26 7.00 -15.32
C ARG A 206 -5.00 7.72 -15.79
N THR A 207 -5.17 8.95 -16.24
CA THR A 207 -4.08 9.76 -16.79
C THR A 207 -2.88 9.87 -15.83
N HIS A 208 -3.14 10.24 -14.57
CA HIS A 208 -2.09 10.51 -13.58
C HIS A 208 -2.11 9.54 -12.40
N SER A 209 -2.85 8.44 -12.50
CA SER A 209 -2.92 7.43 -11.44
C SER A 209 -3.34 6.05 -11.94
N LEU A 210 -2.85 4.99 -11.30
CA LEU A 210 -3.19 3.59 -11.59
C LEU A 210 -3.42 2.84 -10.28
N GLY A 211 -4.66 2.44 -10.05
CA GLY A 211 -5.03 1.57 -8.93
C GLY A 211 -4.85 0.11 -9.34
N LEU A 212 -4.04 -0.65 -8.59
CA LEU A 212 -3.66 -2.04 -8.87
C LEU A 212 -4.44 -3.05 -8.01
N ASP A 213 -5.11 -2.59 -6.95
CA ASP A 213 -5.98 -3.44 -6.13
C ASP A 213 -7.19 -3.92 -6.94
N SER A 214 -7.04 -5.16 -7.42
CA SER A 214 -7.96 -5.86 -8.32
C SER A 214 -8.82 -6.87 -7.58
N GLY A 215 -8.83 -6.82 -6.24
CA GLY A 215 -9.70 -7.67 -5.42
C GLY A 215 -9.20 -9.11 -5.25
N CYS A 216 -7.88 -9.36 -5.33
CA CYS A 216 -7.29 -10.70 -5.12
C CYS A 216 -7.86 -11.41 -3.88
N VAL A 217 -8.02 -10.67 -2.78
CA VAL A 217 -8.59 -11.15 -1.52
C VAL A 217 -10.04 -11.63 -1.61
N ASN A 218 -10.81 -11.15 -2.59
CA ASN A 218 -12.20 -11.52 -2.83
C ASN A 218 -12.34 -12.69 -3.84
N GLY A 219 -11.22 -13.29 -4.25
CA GLY A 219 -11.19 -14.35 -5.27
C GLY A 219 -11.17 -13.82 -6.71
N ASP A 220 -10.93 -12.52 -6.91
CA ASP A 220 -10.73 -11.93 -8.24
C ASP A 220 -9.28 -12.16 -8.71
N GLN A 221 -8.55 -11.10 -9.05
CA GLN A 221 -7.19 -11.22 -9.63
C GLN A 221 -6.17 -10.44 -8.80
N LEU A 222 -4.91 -10.88 -8.88
CA LEU A 222 -3.76 -10.09 -8.47
C LEU A 222 -3.15 -9.45 -9.72
N THR A 223 -3.01 -8.13 -9.73
CA THR A 223 -2.52 -7.38 -10.89
C THR A 223 -1.14 -6.79 -10.63
N ALA A 224 -0.33 -6.73 -11.69
CA ALA A 224 0.85 -5.90 -11.76
C ALA A 224 0.84 -5.01 -12.99
N VAL A 225 1.57 -3.89 -12.92
CA VAL A 225 1.94 -3.09 -14.09
C VAL A 225 3.44 -3.23 -14.34
N ILE A 226 3.80 -3.36 -15.62
CA ILE A 226 5.20 -3.36 -16.07
C ILE A 226 5.52 -2.00 -16.67
N LEU A 227 6.60 -1.38 -16.19
CA LEU A 227 7.15 -0.10 -16.65
C LEU A 227 8.50 -0.30 -17.33
#